data_AF-A0A8J3JFJ2-F1
#
_entry.id   AF-A0A8J3JFJ2-F1
#
_cell.length_a   1.000
_cell.length_b   1.000
_cell.length_c   1.000
_cell.angle_alpha   90.00
_cell.angle_beta   90.00
_cell.angle_gamma   90.00
#
_symmetry.space_group_name_H-M   'P 1'
#
loop_
_entity.id
_entity.type
_entity.pdbx_description
1 polymer ?
#
loop_
_entity_poly.entity_id
_entity_poly.type
_entity_poly.pdbx_seq_one_letter_code
_entity_poly.pdbx_strand_id
1 'polypeptide(L)'
;MSEFDDDLLMSAFAEYRSETNPQIKPTGTGAAYQTVRYRKRVRTTAVAACALTAVLVGGGAFASFTGNQGVAPQPGASSAAPSAVASPSPSASPSASPSPSALPSPAIATSPPPPGSELHGLEDATLDLPVRKVGREHCPSGRVKFRDGKAGEYTRIADVISVDIDGDGVFEEVALITCRSGEGAFGQVIALRPSGSGRFDTIGVVIEIEPSVGAGSQRIENVKRIKPGKPGEILVEVGNHETTYTDENRLKGVFQWRGYRWNGTKFAQSSGPTTFA
;
A
#
# COMPACT_ATOMS: atom_id res chain seq x y z
N MET A 1 35.21 35.12 -5.74
CA MET A 1 35.00 34.51 -7.07
C MET A 1 33.72 33.67 -7.16
N SER A 2 32.90 33.56 -6.10
CA SER A 2 31.66 32.77 -6.12
C SER A 2 30.43 33.51 -6.66
N GLU A 3 30.38 34.84 -6.55
CA GLU A 3 29.20 35.62 -6.98
C GLU A 3 28.99 35.62 -8.50
N PHE A 4 30.07 35.47 -9.28
CA PHE A 4 29.99 35.42 -10.75
C PHE A 4 29.41 34.09 -11.27
N ASP A 5 29.59 33.00 -10.53
CA ASP A 5 29.10 31.67 -10.93
C ASP A 5 27.60 31.51 -10.63
N ASP A 6 27.12 32.11 -9.53
CA ASP A 6 25.70 32.12 -9.17
C ASP A 6 24.85 32.93 -10.17
N ASP A 7 25.34 34.08 -10.63
CA ASP A 7 24.66 34.90 -11.64
C ASP A 7 24.62 34.21 -13.02
N LEU A 8 25.67 33.47 -13.38
CA LEU A 8 25.71 32.66 -14.61
C LEU A 8 24.72 31.50 -14.56
N LEU A 9 24.60 30.81 -13.42
CA LEU A 9 23.64 29.73 -13.24
C LEU A 9 22.20 30.25 -13.25
N MET A 10 21.92 31.34 -12.54
CA MET A 10 20.58 31.93 -12.49
C MET A 10 20.12 32.47 -13.84
N SER A 11 21.02 33.08 -14.61
CA SER A 11 20.71 33.54 -15.97
C SER A 11 20.45 32.38 -16.94
N ALA A 12 21.24 31.30 -16.88
CA ALA A 12 21.01 30.09 -17.69
C ALA A 12 19.66 29.42 -17.39
N PHE A 13 19.27 29.34 -16.12
CA PHE A 13 17.95 28.80 -15.75
C PHE A 13 16.79 29.72 -16.15
N ALA A 14 16.99 31.05 -16.13
CA ALA A 14 15.99 32.01 -16.58
C ALA A 14 15.77 31.93 -18.10
N GLU A 15 16.86 31.81 -18.87
CA GLU A 15 16.83 31.63 -20.32
C GLU A 15 16.18 30.30 -20.71
N TYR A 16 16.57 29.20 -20.07
CA TYR A 16 15.94 27.91 -20.31
C TYR A 16 14.42 27.92 -20.02
N ARG A 17 14.00 28.57 -18.93
CA ARG A 17 12.58 28.71 -18.62
C ARG A 17 11.86 29.58 -19.66
N SER A 18 12.45 30.69 -20.10
CA SER A 18 11.78 31.57 -21.08
C SER A 18 11.60 30.88 -22.44
N GLU A 19 12.52 30.01 -22.84
CA GLU A 19 12.44 29.23 -24.08
C GLU A 19 11.47 28.04 -23.97
N THR A 20 11.44 27.36 -22.83
CA THR A 20 10.67 26.12 -22.66
C THR A 20 9.20 26.38 -22.27
N ASN A 21 8.93 27.42 -21.49
CA ASN A 21 7.59 27.69 -20.95
C ASN A 21 6.50 27.91 -22.03
N PRO A 22 6.78 28.56 -23.19
CA PRO A 22 5.81 28.67 -24.29
C PRO A 22 5.45 27.34 -24.95
N GLN A 23 6.31 26.32 -24.82
CA GLN A 23 6.11 24.99 -25.41
C GLN A 23 5.34 24.05 -24.48
N ILE A 24 5.38 24.32 -23.17
CA ILE A 24 4.60 23.59 -22.17
C ILE A 24 3.18 24.16 -22.20
N LYS A 25 2.32 23.59 -23.05
CA LYS A 25 0.87 23.74 -22.89
C LYS A 25 0.44 22.72 -21.85
N PRO A 26 0.22 23.09 -20.57
CA PRO A 26 -0.37 22.16 -19.64
C PRO A 26 -1.71 21.75 -20.23
N THR A 27 -1.88 20.45 -20.50
CA THR A 27 -3.21 19.89 -20.69
C THR A 27 -3.91 20.15 -19.37
N GLY A 28 -4.76 21.18 -19.33
CA GLY A 28 -5.33 21.71 -18.09
C GLY A 28 -5.88 20.58 -17.23
N THR A 29 -5.92 20.79 -15.91
CA THR A 29 -6.31 19.78 -14.92
C THR A 29 -7.59 19.00 -15.30
N GLY A 30 -8.50 19.61 -16.04
CA GLY A 30 -9.67 18.94 -16.64
C GLY A 30 -9.38 17.71 -17.51
N ALA A 31 -8.29 17.68 -18.29
CA ALA A 31 -7.90 16.51 -19.10
C ALA A 31 -7.42 15.34 -18.24
N ALA A 32 -6.73 15.63 -17.13
CA ALA A 32 -6.35 14.63 -16.13
C ALA A 32 -7.60 14.06 -15.43
N TYR A 33 -8.56 14.90 -15.05
CA TYR A 33 -9.83 14.43 -14.47
C TYR A 33 -10.65 13.59 -15.45
N GLN A 34 -10.67 13.94 -16.74
CA GLN A 34 -11.38 13.15 -17.75
C GLN A 34 -10.75 11.77 -17.97
N THR A 35 -9.42 11.67 -18.01
CA THR A 35 -8.74 10.37 -18.15
C THR A 35 -8.95 9.46 -16.94
N VAL A 36 -8.93 10.01 -15.72
CA VAL A 36 -9.25 9.24 -14.49
C VAL A 36 -10.71 8.80 -14.47
N ARG A 37 -11.65 9.70 -14.78
CA ARG A 37 -13.09 9.38 -14.80
C ARG A 37 -13.43 8.34 -15.88
N TYR A 38 -12.77 8.41 -17.03
CA TYR A 38 -12.89 7.42 -18.10
C TYR A 38 -12.39 6.04 -17.66
N ARG A 39 -11.19 5.95 -17.07
CA ARG A 39 -10.63 4.68 -16.54
C ARG A 39 -11.52 4.06 -15.47
N LYS A 40 -12.09 4.88 -14.57
CA LYS A 40 -13.01 4.41 -13.52
C LYS A 40 -14.29 3.84 -14.13
N ARG A 41 -14.89 4.52 -15.13
CA ARG A 41 -16.07 4.03 -15.86
C ARG A 41 -15.81 2.71 -16.60
N VAL A 42 -14.69 2.61 -17.31
CA VAL A 42 -14.32 1.39 -18.07
C VAL A 42 -14.11 0.20 -17.13
N ARG A 43 -13.49 0.41 -15.96
CA ARG A 43 -13.33 -0.67 -14.96
C ARG A 43 -14.67 -1.12 -14.39
N THR A 44 -15.58 -0.20 -14.07
CA THR A 44 -16.91 -0.56 -13.55
C THR A 44 -17.77 -1.31 -14.57
N THR A 45 -17.72 -0.94 -15.86
CA THR A 45 -18.46 -1.66 -16.90
C THR A 45 -17.89 -3.04 -17.18
N ALA A 46 -16.56 -3.21 -17.14
CA ALA A 46 -15.91 -4.50 -17.31
C ALA A 46 -16.26 -5.50 -16.19
N VAL A 47 -16.28 -5.05 -14.93
CA VAL A 47 -16.64 -5.90 -13.78
C VAL A 47 -18.11 -6.32 -13.84
N ALA A 48 -19.02 -5.41 -14.21
CA ALA A 48 -20.44 -5.74 -14.36
C ALA A 48 -20.71 -6.77 -15.48
N ALA A 49 -19.99 -6.66 -16.61
CA ALA A 49 -20.11 -7.62 -17.71
C ALA A 49 -19.64 -9.03 -17.31
N CYS A 50 -18.55 -9.15 -16.55
CA CYS A 50 -18.05 -10.44 -16.05
C CYS A 50 -18.98 -11.08 -15.01
N ALA A 51 -19.67 -10.27 -14.19
CA ALA A 51 -20.63 -10.79 -13.22
C ALA A 51 -21.87 -11.38 -13.90
N LEU A 52 -22.35 -10.77 -14.99
CA LEU A 52 -23.50 -11.27 -15.76
C LEU A 52 -23.18 -12.57 -16.52
N THR A 53 -21.97 -12.73 -17.05
CA THR A 53 -21.55 -13.98 -17.71
C THR A 53 -21.38 -15.13 -16.71
N ALA A 54 -20.90 -14.86 -15.49
CA ALA A 54 -20.76 -15.89 -14.46
C ALA A 54 -22.12 -16.47 -14.01
N VAL A 55 -23.17 -15.65 -13.90
CA VAL A 55 -24.52 -16.10 -13.50
C VAL A 55 -25.19 -16.94 -14.60
N LEU A 56 -24.97 -16.62 -15.88
CA LEU A 56 -25.56 -17.36 -16.99
C LEU A 56 -24.94 -18.75 -17.21
N VAL A 57 -23.66 -18.96 -16.87
CA VAL A 57 -22.99 -20.26 -17.01
C VAL A 57 -23.25 -21.17 -15.79
N GLY A 58 -23.43 -20.60 -14.59
CA GLY A 58 -23.65 -21.37 -13.36
C GLY A 58 -25.05 -21.96 -13.17
N GLY A 59 -26.08 -21.42 -13.83
CA GLY A 59 -27.48 -21.83 -13.65
C GLY A 59 -27.92 -23.07 -14.45
N GLY A 60 -27.14 -23.53 -15.43
CA GLY A 60 -27.55 -24.59 -16.37
C GLY A 60 -27.31 -26.04 -15.91
N ALA A 61 -26.67 -26.26 -14.75
CA ALA A 61 -26.15 -27.59 -14.39
C ALA A 61 -26.99 -28.40 -13.38
N PHE A 62 -28.15 -27.91 -12.94
CA PHE A 62 -28.99 -28.59 -11.92
C PHE A 62 -30.40 -28.93 -12.43
N ALA A 63 -30.51 -29.70 -13.51
CA ALA A 63 -31.80 -30.26 -13.91
C ALA A 63 -31.67 -31.52 -14.79
N SER A 64 -30.98 -32.57 -14.31
CA SER A 64 -31.02 -33.89 -14.98
C SER A 64 -30.54 -35.00 -14.05
N PHE A 65 -31.33 -35.38 -13.04
CA PHE A 65 -31.25 -36.73 -12.45
C PHE A 65 -32.51 -37.02 -11.62
N THR A 66 -33.61 -37.44 -12.27
CA THR A 66 -34.68 -38.20 -11.60
C THR A 66 -35.25 -39.25 -12.56
N GLY A 67 -35.27 -40.51 -12.09
CA GLY A 67 -35.82 -41.70 -12.74
C GLY A 67 -35.01 -42.93 -12.28
N ASN A 68 -35.56 -44.01 -11.73
CA ASN A 68 -36.94 -44.47 -11.61
C ASN A 68 -37.01 -45.68 -10.62
N GLN A 69 -38.13 -45.85 -9.91
CA GLN A 69 -38.68 -47.06 -9.23
C GLN A 69 -37.92 -47.70 -8.04
N GLY A 70 -38.55 -48.18 -6.95
CA GLY A 70 -39.97 -48.33 -6.61
C GLY A 70 -40.12 -49.05 -5.24
N VAL A 71 -41.38 -49.30 -4.87
CA VAL A 71 -41.91 -50.09 -3.73
C VAL A 71 -42.43 -49.29 -2.52
N ALA A 72 -43.76 -49.29 -2.40
CA ALA A 72 -44.57 -49.04 -1.18
C ALA A 72 -45.04 -50.42 -0.62
N PRO A 73 -45.84 -50.56 0.48
CA PRO A 73 -46.48 -49.54 1.34
C PRO A 73 -46.44 -49.85 2.87
N GLN A 74 -46.79 -48.89 3.76
CA GLN A 74 -47.64 -49.18 4.94
C GLN A 74 -48.23 -47.89 5.57
N PRO A 75 -49.50 -47.89 6.05
CA PRO A 75 -50.15 -46.72 6.64
C PRO A 75 -50.09 -46.72 8.18
N GLY A 76 -50.01 -45.54 8.78
CA GLY A 76 -50.12 -45.32 10.23
C GLY A 76 -50.58 -43.89 10.52
N ALA A 77 -51.72 -43.77 11.19
CA ALA A 77 -52.47 -42.54 11.45
C ALA A 77 -51.90 -41.68 12.59
N SER A 78 -52.09 -40.35 12.49
CA SER A 78 -52.49 -39.38 13.55
C SER A 78 -52.30 -37.97 13.01
N SER A 79 -53.36 -37.22 12.71
CA SER A 79 -54.15 -36.36 13.62
C SER A 79 -53.35 -35.21 14.26
N ALA A 80 -53.46 -34.01 13.65
CA ALA A 80 -53.76 -32.75 14.34
C ALA A 80 -53.84 -31.60 13.30
N ALA A 81 -55.01 -30.97 13.20
CA ALA A 81 -55.22 -29.62 12.68
C ALA A 81 -55.15 -28.63 13.87
N PRO A 82 -54.96 -27.30 13.72
CA PRO A 82 -55.90 -26.46 12.97
C PRO A 82 -55.30 -25.26 12.17
N SER A 83 -56.24 -24.64 11.45
CA SER A 83 -56.30 -23.52 10.50
C SER A 83 -55.68 -22.16 10.84
N ALA A 84 -55.31 -21.42 9.77
CA ALA A 84 -55.71 -20.04 9.39
C ALA A 84 -54.95 -19.68 8.06
N VAL A 85 -55.52 -19.40 6.87
CA VAL A 85 -56.48 -18.39 6.36
C VAL A 85 -56.13 -16.98 6.86
N ALA A 86 -55.75 -15.95 6.08
CA ALA A 86 -56.23 -15.50 4.77
C ALA A 86 -55.17 -14.65 3.99
N SER A 87 -55.39 -14.55 2.68
CA SER A 87 -54.93 -13.50 1.76
C SER A 87 -56.19 -12.70 1.34
N PRO A 88 -56.16 -11.36 1.15
CA PRO A 88 -55.92 -10.80 -0.19
C PRO A 88 -55.20 -9.43 -0.26
N SER A 89 -54.74 -9.14 -1.49
CA SER A 89 -54.17 -7.91 -2.09
C SER A 89 -55.29 -6.89 -2.48
N PRO A 90 -55.06 -5.77 -3.22
CA PRO A 90 -54.13 -4.62 -3.13
C PRO A 90 -54.85 -3.24 -3.07
N SER A 91 -54.07 -2.15 -3.12
CA SER A 91 -54.34 -0.86 -3.80
C SER A 91 -54.51 0.39 -2.91
N ALA A 92 -53.56 1.33 -3.02
CA ALA A 92 -53.79 2.71 -3.51
C ALA A 92 -52.55 3.61 -3.27
N SER A 93 -52.06 4.22 -4.35
CA SER A 93 -51.27 5.47 -4.41
C SER A 93 -52.27 6.62 -4.65
N PRO A 94 -52.05 7.93 -4.33
CA PRO A 94 -50.87 8.69 -4.75
C PRO A 94 -50.36 9.85 -3.85
N SER A 95 -49.15 10.31 -4.21
CA SER A 95 -48.64 11.69 -4.22
C SER A 95 -48.53 12.52 -2.92
N ALA A 96 -47.28 12.77 -2.51
CA ALA A 96 -46.83 14.12 -2.17
C ALA A 96 -45.31 14.24 -2.39
N SER A 97 -44.93 15.19 -3.23
CA SER A 97 -43.55 15.62 -3.49
C SER A 97 -43.07 16.55 -2.37
N PRO A 98 -41.84 16.35 -1.85
CA PRO A 98 -41.05 17.46 -1.33
C PRO A 98 -39.73 17.64 -2.10
N SER A 99 -39.48 18.92 -2.38
CA SER A 99 -38.31 19.58 -2.96
C SER A 99 -36.94 19.02 -2.51
N PRO A 100 -35.91 19.02 -3.38
CA PRO A 100 -34.56 18.59 -3.02
C PRO A 100 -33.86 19.64 -2.15
N SER A 101 -33.78 19.39 -0.84
CA SER A 101 -32.84 20.10 0.03
C SER A 101 -31.42 19.60 -0.25
N ALA A 102 -30.59 20.50 -0.76
CA ALA A 102 -29.15 20.36 -0.85
C ALA A 102 -28.55 20.13 0.55
N LEU A 103 -27.81 19.03 0.72
CA LEU A 103 -26.91 18.78 1.84
C LEU A 103 -25.55 18.31 1.29
N PRO A 104 -24.47 18.56 2.02
CA PRO A 104 -23.32 19.31 1.55
C PRO A 104 -22.33 18.48 0.76
N SER A 105 -21.67 19.12 -0.21
CA SER A 105 -20.44 18.62 -0.84
C SER A 105 -19.48 18.09 0.22
N PRO A 106 -18.88 16.90 0.03
CA PRO A 106 -17.66 16.57 0.75
C PRO A 106 -16.63 17.62 0.33
N ALA A 107 -16.31 18.53 1.25
CA ALA A 107 -15.13 19.36 1.12
C ALA A 107 -13.95 18.40 1.07
N ILE A 108 -13.47 18.12 -0.15
CA ILE A 108 -12.10 17.64 -0.33
C ILE A 108 -11.26 18.78 0.21
N ALA A 109 -10.79 18.61 1.44
CA ALA A 109 -9.79 19.47 2.05
C ALA A 109 -8.56 19.43 1.14
N THR A 110 -8.54 20.33 0.17
CA THR A 110 -7.41 20.55 -0.73
C THR A 110 -6.52 21.60 -0.06
N SER A 111 -6.21 21.35 1.22
CA SER A 111 -5.08 22.02 1.85
C SER A 111 -3.85 21.20 1.46
N PRO A 112 -2.79 21.82 0.92
CA PRO A 112 -1.51 21.15 0.84
C PRO A 112 -1.20 20.60 2.22
N PRO A 113 -0.84 19.31 2.32
CA PRO A 113 -0.67 18.71 3.61
C PRO A 113 0.48 19.45 4.32
N PRO A 114 0.37 19.71 5.63
CA PRO A 114 1.30 20.60 6.33
C PRO A 114 2.74 20.10 6.14
N PRO A 115 3.75 20.99 6.12
CA PRO A 115 5.14 20.56 6.14
C PRO A 115 5.35 19.60 7.32
N GLY A 116 5.74 18.36 7.03
CA GLY A 116 5.72 17.20 7.95
C GLY A 116 4.92 16.00 7.43
N SER A 117 3.97 16.23 6.53
CA SER A 117 3.04 15.21 6.00
C SER A 117 3.62 14.14 5.08
N GLU A 118 4.88 14.26 4.64
CA GLU A 118 5.53 13.24 3.81
C GLU A 118 5.82 11.95 4.59
N LEU A 119 5.91 12.02 5.92
CA LEU A 119 6.15 10.86 6.77
C LEU A 119 4.86 10.27 7.35
N HIS A 120 3.70 10.68 6.84
CA HIS A 120 2.39 10.11 7.17
C HIS A 120 2.09 10.11 8.69
N GLY A 121 2.51 11.16 9.40
CA GLY A 121 2.32 11.31 10.84
C GLY A 121 3.35 10.55 11.67
N LEU A 122 4.35 9.92 11.06
CA LEU A 122 5.44 9.24 11.74
C LEU A 122 6.55 10.20 12.22
N GLU A 123 6.60 11.43 11.71
CA GLU A 123 7.63 12.43 12.00
C GLU A 123 7.79 12.67 13.50
N ASP A 124 6.68 12.76 14.23
CA ASP A 124 6.64 12.95 15.68
C ASP A 124 5.96 11.76 16.38
N ALA A 125 5.94 10.58 15.77
CA ALA A 125 5.28 9.41 16.35
C ALA A 125 6.16 8.65 17.35
N THR A 126 5.50 7.87 18.20
CA THR A 126 6.16 6.81 18.97
C THR A 126 5.94 5.47 18.28
N LEU A 127 7.03 4.81 17.88
CA LEU A 127 7.01 3.53 17.17
C LEU A 127 7.50 2.41 18.10
N ASP A 128 6.95 1.20 17.95
CA ASP A 128 7.51 -0.01 18.57
C ASP A 128 8.52 -0.70 17.64
N LEU A 129 9.81 -0.36 17.75
CA LEU A 129 10.85 -0.85 16.85
C LEU A 129 11.35 -2.26 17.24
N PRO A 130 11.31 -3.24 16.33
CA PRO A 130 11.90 -4.55 16.57
C PRO A 130 13.42 -4.48 16.77
N VAL A 131 13.96 -5.42 17.54
CA VAL A 131 15.41 -5.60 17.66
C VAL A 131 15.99 -5.97 16.29
N ARG A 132 16.95 -5.20 15.82
CA ARG A 132 17.63 -5.43 14.52
C ARG A 132 18.58 -6.61 14.60
N LYS A 133 18.86 -7.28 13.48
CA LYS A 133 19.92 -8.29 13.41
C LYS A 133 21.33 -7.69 13.48
N VAL A 134 21.52 -6.49 12.96
CA VAL A 134 22.81 -5.78 12.87
C VAL A 134 22.69 -4.40 13.53
N GLY A 135 23.77 -3.95 14.19
CA GLY A 135 23.83 -2.63 14.83
C GLY A 135 23.02 -2.51 16.12
N ARG A 136 22.82 -3.61 16.85
CA ARG A 136 21.95 -3.68 18.05
C ARG A 136 22.39 -2.74 19.17
N GLU A 137 23.68 -2.54 19.27
CA GLU A 137 24.36 -1.71 20.28
C GLU A 137 24.20 -0.21 20.02
N HIS A 138 23.90 0.20 18.79
CA HIS A 138 23.78 1.60 18.40
C HIS A 138 22.37 2.03 17.97
N CYS A 139 21.56 1.07 17.52
CA CYS A 139 20.22 1.33 17.02
C CYS A 139 19.18 1.05 18.11
N PRO A 140 18.30 2.03 18.42
CA PRO A 140 17.28 1.85 19.44
C PRO A 140 16.26 0.79 19.02
N SER A 141 15.70 0.11 20.01
CA SER A 141 14.63 -0.88 19.87
C SER A 141 13.59 -0.72 20.98
N GLY A 142 12.44 -1.38 20.85
CA GLY A 142 11.27 -1.20 21.69
C GLY A 142 10.57 0.12 21.39
N ARG A 143 9.98 0.74 22.40
CA ARG A 143 9.22 1.98 22.23
C ARG A 143 10.14 3.18 22.03
N VAL A 144 10.17 3.71 20.81
CA VAL A 144 11.05 4.81 20.40
C VAL A 144 10.23 6.01 19.93
N LYS A 145 10.48 7.17 20.52
CA LYS A 145 9.87 8.43 20.11
C LYS A 145 10.70 9.07 19.00
N PHE A 146 10.07 9.32 17.86
CA PHE A 146 10.61 10.15 16.79
C PHE A 146 10.24 11.61 17.01
N ARG A 147 11.11 12.50 16.55
CA ARG A 147 10.90 13.94 16.43
C ARG A 147 11.46 14.39 15.10
N ASP A 148 10.67 15.05 14.28
CA ASP A 148 11.06 15.43 12.91
C ASP A 148 11.69 14.26 12.12
N GLY A 149 11.08 13.08 12.24
CA GLY A 149 11.52 11.85 11.56
C GLY A 149 12.82 11.24 12.10
N LYS A 150 13.32 11.69 13.26
CA LYS A 150 14.58 11.21 13.86
C LYS A 150 14.41 10.69 15.28
N ALA A 151 15.23 9.73 15.66
CA ALA A 151 15.33 9.21 17.01
C ALA A 151 16.81 9.07 17.41
N GLY A 152 17.25 9.92 18.35
CA GLY A 152 18.66 10.06 18.67
C GLY A 152 19.48 10.60 17.49
N GLU A 153 20.78 10.35 17.51
CA GLU A 153 21.71 10.84 16.48
C GLU A 153 21.69 9.95 15.21
N TYR A 154 21.48 8.65 15.40
CA TYR A 154 21.77 7.66 14.38
C TYR A 154 20.54 7.19 13.61
N THR A 155 19.34 7.31 14.17
CA THR A 155 18.13 6.68 13.60
C THR A 155 17.20 7.71 12.97
N ARG A 156 16.74 7.42 11.76
CA ARG A 156 15.77 8.25 11.03
C ARG A 156 14.82 7.41 10.18
N ILE A 157 13.65 7.97 9.94
CA ILE A 157 12.69 7.50 8.93
C ILE A 157 13.16 8.03 7.58
N ALA A 158 13.50 7.14 6.66
CA ALA A 158 14.05 7.49 5.35
C ALA A 158 12.99 7.51 4.25
N ASP A 159 11.94 6.71 4.38
CA ASP A 159 10.87 6.56 3.38
C ASP A 159 9.63 5.99 4.08
N VAL A 160 8.43 6.36 3.61
CA VAL A 160 7.15 5.92 4.15
C VAL A 160 6.15 5.73 3.03
N ILE A 161 5.40 4.63 3.08
CA ILE A 161 4.28 4.36 2.17
C ILE A 161 3.09 3.81 2.94
N SER A 162 1.87 4.10 2.46
CA SER A 162 0.66 3.48 2.98
C SER A 162 0.25 2.29 2.10
N VAL A 163 -0.02 1.13 2.71
CA VAL A 163 -0.49 -0.09 2.04
C VAL A 163 -1.57 -0.75 2.91
N ASP A 164 -2.67 -1.20 2.31
CA ASP A 164 -3.64 -2.10 2.95
C ASP A 164 -3.03 -3.52 2.98
N ILE A 165 -2.41 -3.88 4.10
CA ILE A 165 -1.52 -5.04 4.21
C ILE A 165 -2.32 -6.34 4.35
N ASP A 166 -3.43 -6.30 5.08
CA ASP A 166 -4.26 -7.48 5.35
C ASP A 166 -5.58 -7.52 4.55
N GLY A 167 -5.85 -6.50 3.73
CA GLY A 167 -6.97 -6.48 2.80
C GLY A 167 -8.31 -6.13 3.45
N ASP A 168 -8.30 -5.53 4.64
CA ASP A 168 -9.49 -5.12 5.36
C ASP A 168 -10.03 -3.74 4.91
N GLY A 169 -9.29 -3.06 4.01
CA GLY A 169 -9.62 -1.74 3.50
C GLY A 169 -9.09 -0.59 4.34
N VAL A 170 -8.38 -0.87 5.43
CA VAL A 170 -7.64 0.10 6.25
C VAL A 170 -6.19 0.09 5.80
N PHE A 171 -5.64 1.27 5.55
CA PHE A 171 -4.24 1.38 5.15
C PHE A 171 -3.34 1.44 6.39
N GLU A 172 -2.23 0.72 6.33
CA GLU A 172 -1.16 0.76 7.32
C GLU A 172 0.09 1.42 6.75
N GLU A 173 0.95 1.89 7.65
CA GLU A 173 2.18 2.56 7.28
C GLU A 173 3.33 1.58 7.20
N VAL A 174 4.13 1.69 6.16
CA VAL A 174 5.35 0.92 5.98
C VAL A 174 6.50 1.90 5.91
N ALA A 175 7.43 1.78 6.86
CA ALA A 175 8.52 2.72 7.02
C ALA A 175 9.87 2.04 6.80
N LEU A 176 10.74 2.69 6.04
CA LEU A 176 12.17 2.38 5.99
C LEU A 176 12.89 3.16 7.09
N ILE A 177 13.31 2.46 8.14
CA ILE A 177 14.08 3.03 9.23
C ILE A 177 15.56 2.79 8.98
N THR A 178 16.32 3.85 8.73
CA THR A 178 17.77 3.78 8.64
C THR A 178 18.40 4.13 9.99
N CYS A 179 19.42 3.37 10.38
CA CYS A 179 20.23 3.64 11.54
C CYS A 179 21.70 3.65 11.12
N ARG A 180 22.42 4.75 11.32
CA ARG A 180 23.79 4.90 10.85
C ARG A 180 24.73 5.01 12.05
N SER A 181 25.61 4.02 12.24
CA SER A 181 26.70 4.11 13.22
C SER A 181 28.03 3.96 12.50
N GLY A 182 28.90 4.95 12.65
CA GLY A 182 30.13 5.06 11.87
C GLY A 182 29.85 5.08 10.36
N GLU A 183 30.55 4.23 9.62
CA GLU A 183 30.42 4.12 8.16
C GLU A 183 29.24 3.23 7.72
N GLY A 184 28.72 2.40 8.62
CA GLY A 184 27.64 1.46 8.33
C GLY A 184 26.25 2.10 8.39
N ALA A 185 25.45 1.88 7.34
CA ALA A 185 24.03 2.22 7.33
C ALA A 185 23.18 0.95 7.42
N PHE A 186 22.42 0.81 8.50
CA PHE A 186 21.57 -0.33 8.77
C PHE A 186 20.13 0.01 8.40
N GLY A 187 19.60 -0.61 7.33
CA GLY A 187 18.22 -0.45 6.88
C GLY A 187 17.30 -1.52 7.43
N GLN A 188 16.13 -1.13 7.93
CA GLN A 188 15.05 -2.04 8.33
C GLN A 188 13.72 -1.47 7.85
N VAL A 189 12.93 -2.28 7.14
CA VAL A 189 11.57 -1.95 6.73
C VAL A 189 10.59 -2.63 7.67
N ILE A 190 9.71 -1.84 8.27
CA ILE A 190 8.70 -2.31 9.22
C ILE A 190 7.31 -1.87 8.76
N ALA A 191 6.33 -2.72 9.02
CA ALA A 191 4.91 -2.38 8.86
C ALA A 191 4.32 -2.01 10.21
N LEU A 192 3.50 -0.97 10.22
CA LEU A 192 3.06 -0.24 11.41
C LEU A 192 1.56 -0.02 11.35
N ARG A 193 0.87 -0.33 12.45
CA ARG A 193 -0.56 -0.05 12.64
C ARG A 193 -0.73 1.09 13.62
N PRO A 194 -1.53 2.12 13.31
CA PRO A 194 -1.89 3.15 14.29
C PRO A 194 -2.56 2.53 15.51
N SER A 195 -2.07 2.84 16.72
CA SER A 195 -2.60 2.32 17.99
C SER A 195 -3.16 3.41 18.92
N GLY A 196 -3.21 4.66 18.43
CA GLY A 196 -3.73 5.81 19.16
C GLY A 196 -2.96 7.09 18.85
N SER A 197 -3.19 8.15 19.63
CA SER A 197 -2.62 9.50 19.44
C SER A 197 -1.09 9.50 19.23
N GLY A 198 -0.66 9.50 17.96
CA GLY A 198 0.75 9.50 17.57
C GLY A 198 1.52 8.23 17.98
N ARG A 199 0.84 7.10 18.14
CA ARG A 199 1.45 5.81 18.46
C ARG A 199 1.20 4.79 17.36
N PHE A 200 2.23 4.03 17.04
CA PHE A 200 2.16 2.97 16.05
C PHE A 200 2.79 1.69 16.60
N ASP A 201 2.03 0.60 16.51
CA ASP A 201 2.47 -0.73 16.90
C ASP A 201 3.00 -1.46 15.67
N THR A 202 4.08 -2.22 15.81
CA THR A 202 4.65 -2.97 14.68
C THR A 202 3.84 -4.22 14.40
N ILE A 203 3.39 -4.36 13.15
CA ILE A 203 2.78 -5.57 12.62
C ILE A 203 3.87 -6.63 12.40
N GLY A 204 5.00 -6.21 11.82
CA GLY A 204 6.16 -7.07 11.62
C GLY A 204 7.29 -6.41 10.85
N VAL A 205 8.45 -7.05 10.88
CA VAL A 205 9.58 -6.70 10.01
C VAL A 205 9.28 -7.22 8.60
N VAL A 206 9.22 -6.32 7.63
CA VAL A 206 9.07 -6.67 6.21
C VAL A 206 10.37 -7.26 5.71
N ILE A 207 11.46 -6.53 5.95
CA ILE A 207 12.82 -6.95 5.65
C ILE A 207 13.81 -6.12 6.46
N GLU A 208 14.99 -6.67 6.70
CA GLU A 208 16.11 -5.94 7.29
C GLU A 208 17.40 -6.41 6.64
N ILE A 209 18.43 -5.58 6.74
CA ILE A 209 19.77 -5.99 6.36
C ILE A 209 20.24 -7.19 7.21
N GLU A 210 21.01 -8.07 6.58
CA GLU A 210 21.59 -9.26 7.18
C GLU A 210 23.07 -9.02 7.51
N PRO A 211 23.66 -9.77 8.46
CA PRO A 211 25.10 -9.72 8.71
C PRO A 211 25.88 -10.03 7.43
N SER A 212 26.82 -9.16 7.07
CA SER A 212 27.69 -9.38 5.93
C SER A 212 28.60 -10.58 6.17
N VAL A 213 28.81 -11.38 5.13
CA VAL A 213 29.70 -12.56 5.14
C VAL A 213 30.83 -12.45 4.12
N GLY A 214 31.08 -11.24 3.60
CA GLY A 214 32.13 -10.96 2.62
C GLY A 214 31.63 -10.82 1.19
N ALA A 215 32.57 -10.64 0.26
CA ALA A 215 32.29 -10.38 -1.15
C ALA A 215 31.54 -11.53 -1.83
N GLY A 216 30.65 -11.21 -2.78
CA GLY A 216 29.83 -12.19 -3.51
C GLY A 216 28.68 -12.78 -2.69
N SER A 217 28.45 -12.25 -1.50
CA SER A 217 27.33 -12.57 -0.64
C SER A 217 25.98 -12.43 -1.35
N GLN A 218 25.10 -13.41 -1.13
CA GLN A 218 23.70 -13.40 -1.55
C GLN A 218 22.78 -12.77 -0.49
N ARG A 219 23.37 -12.26 0.60
CA ARG A 219 22.65 -11.61 1.69
C ARG A 219 22.18 -10.23 1.25
N ILE A 220 21.12 -9.79 1.91
CA ILE A 220 20.60 -8.44 1.74
C ILE A 220 21.40 -7.52 2.67
N GLU A 221 22.29 -6.73 2.11
CA GLU A 221 23.22 -5.89 2.87
C GLU A 221 22.88 -4.41 2.76
N ASN A 222 21.95 -4.08 1.86
CA ASN A 222 21.44 -2.73 1.70
C ASN A 222 19.93 -2.75 1.45
N VAL A 223 19.23 -1.75 1.98
CA VAL A 223 17.82 -1.48 1.69
C VAL A 223 17.69 0.00 1.36
N LYS A 224 17.30 0.33 0.12
CA LYS A 224 17.36 1.70 -0.40
C LYS A 224 16.03 2.43 -0.39
N ARG A 225 14.97 1.79 -0.88
CA ARG A 225 13.68 2.43 -1.17
C ARG A 225 12.55 1.44 -0.99
N ILE A 226 11.37 1.98 -0.72
CA ILE A 226 10.13 1.21 -0.68
C ILE A 226 9.10 1.84 -1.62
N LYS A 227 8.18 1.04 -2.14
CA LYS A 227 7.00 1.53 -2.88
C LYS A 227 5.85 0.54 -2.81
N PRO A 228 4.60 1.00 -2.97
CA PRO A 228 3.47 0.09 -3.10
C PRO A 228 3.62 -0.81 -4.34
N GLY A 229 3.29 -2.09 -4.18
CA GLY A 229 3.21 -3.07 -5.26
C GLY A 229 1.77 -3.30 -5.72
N LYS A 230 1.44 -4.57 -5.98
CA LYS A 230 0.04 -5.02 -6.12
C LYS A 230 -0.70 -4.85 -4.77
N PRO A 231 -2.05 -4.97 -4.70
CA PRO A 231 -2.79 -4.82 -3.44
C PRO A 231 -2.21 -5.70 -2.32
N GLY A 232 -1.85 -5.12 -1.17
CA GLY A 232 -1.19 -5.79 -0.04
C GLY A 232 0.28 -6.21 -0.24
N GLU A 233 0.91 -5.81 -1.35
CA GLU A 233 2.33 -6.07 -1.61
C GLU A 233 3.18 -4.81 -1.39
N ILE A 234 4.31 -5.01 -0.72
CA ILE A 234 5.33 -4.00 -0.46
C ILE A 234 6.52 -4.32 -1.34
N LEU A 235 6.90 -3.43 -2.25
CA LEU A 235 8.13 -3.58 -3.04
C LEU A 235 9.27 -2.88 -2.31
N VAL A 236 10.38 -3.59 -2.13
CA VAL A 236 11.59 -3.08 -1.49
C VAL A 236 12.77 -3.21 -2.44
N GLU A 237 13.50 -2.13 -2.65
CA GLU A 237 14.77 -2.15 -3.39
C GLU A 237 15.90 -2.56 -2.45
N VAL A 238 16.41 -3.75 -2.67
CA VAL A 238 17.47 -4.38 -1.85
C VAL A 238 18.76 -4.48 -2.65
N GLY A 239 19.89 -4.46 -1.96
CA GLY A 239 21.22 -4.65 -2.54
C GLY A 239 22.06 -5.65 -1.75
N ASN A 240 23.02 -6.28 -2.41
CA ASN A 240 24.11 -7.01 -1.76
C ASN A 240 25.32 -6.11 -1.50
N HIS A 241 26.33 -6.64 -0.80
CA HIS A 241 27.56 -5.91 -0.45
C HIS A 241 28.14 -5.19 -1.66
N GLU A 242 28.72 -4.04 -1.38
CA GLU A 242 29.56 -3.26 -2.28
C GLU A 242 30.76 -4.11 -2.68
N THR A 243 30.72 -4.75 -3.86
CA THR A 243 31.89 -5.50 -4.31
C THR A 243 32.97 -4.49 -4.65
N THR A 244 33.90 -4.30 -3.70
CA THR A 244 35.20 -3.66 -3.87
C THR A 244 35.17 -2.12 -3.94
N TYR A 245 36.03 -1.48 -3.14
CA TYR A 245 36.64 -0.22 -3.54
C TYR A 245 37.43 -0.51 -4.82
N THR A 246 36.80 -0.38 -5.99
CA THR A 246 37.56 -0.26 -7.23
C THR A 246 38.17 1.14 -7.26
N ASP A 247 39.32 1.28 -7.91
CA ASP A 247 40.04 2.56 -8.10
C ASP A 247 39.16 3.70 -8.67
N GLU A 248 37.97 3.38 -9.17
CA GLU A 248 36.93 4.30 -9.66
C GLU A 248 35.96 4.84 -8.59
N ASN A 249 36.17 4.57 -7.30
CA ASN A 249 35.43 5.18 -6.17
C ASN A 249 33.89 5.07 -6.24
N ARG A 250 33.38 4.01 -6.90
CA ARG A 250 31.93 3.73 -6.99
C ARG A 250 31.61 2.40 -6.35
N LEU A 251 30.70 2.46 -5.39
CA LEU A 251 30.07 1.31 -4.76
C LEU A 251 29.29 0.50 -5.82
N LYS A 252 29.84 -0.63 -6.27
CA LYS A 252 29.14 -1.57 -7.15
C LYS A 252 28.41 -2.62 -6.32
N GLY A 253 27.19 -2.31 -5.89
CA GLY A 253 26.23 -3.29 -5.40
C GLY A 253 25.18 -3.60 -6.47
N VAL A 254 24.69 -4.84 -6.53
CA VAL A 254 23.57 -5.20 -7.40
C VAL A 254 22.27 -4.89 -6.67
N PHE A 255 21.49 -3.97 -7.20
CA PHE A 255 20.21 -3.57 -6.62
C PHE A 255 19.05 -4.17 -7.42
N GLN A 256 18.04 -4.66 -6.71
CA GLN A 256 16.86 -5.27 -7.31
C GLN A 256 15.63 -5.06 -6.44
N TRP A 257 14.45 -5.04 -7.07
CA TRP A 257 13.18 -4.98 -6.38
C TRP A 257 12.71 -6.37 -5.99
N ARG A 258 12.33 -6.53 -4.72
CA ARG A 258 11.66 -7.73 -4.19
C ARG A 258 10.33 -7.32 -3.57
N GLY A 259 9.28 -8.10 -3.81
CA GLY A 259 7.96 -7.88 -3.23
C GLY A 259 7.75 -8.73 -1.99
N TYR A 260 7.07 -8.19 -1.00
CA TYR A 260 6.75 -8.85 0.26
C TYR A 260 5.26 -8.72 0.56
N ARG A 261 4.68 -9.78 1.11
CA ARG A 261 3.28 -9.82 1.55
C ARG A 261 3.18 -10.37 2.96
N TRP A 262 2.22 -9.86 3.71
CA TRP A 262 1.82 -10.44 4.99
C TRP A 262 1.12 -11.78 4.76
N ASN A 263 1.50 -12.81 5.50
CA ASN A 263 0.88 -14.14 5.42
C ASN A 263 0.01 -14.48 6.65
N GLY A 264 -0.32 -13.49 7.48
CA GLY A 264 -0.99 -13.66 8.77
C GLY A 264 -0.05 -13.78 9.97
N THR A 265 1.24 -14.05 9.76
CA THR A 265 2.23 -14.22 10.86
C THR A 265 3.53 -13.46 10.64
N LYS A 266 3.99 -13.35 9.40
CA LYS A 266 5.21 -12.63 9.01
C LYS A 266 5.11 -12.16 7.56
N PHE A 267 6.01 -11.27 7.17
CA PHE A 267 6.21 -10.94 5.77
C PHE A 267 7.02 -12.05 5.07
N ALA A 268 6.56 -12.45 3.90
CA ALA A 268 7.24 -13.40 3.02
C ALA A 268 7.44 -12.78 1.64
N GLN A 269 8.56 -13.09 1.00
CA GLN A 269 8.82 -12.63 -0.36
C GLN A 269 7.76 -13.24 -1.30
N SER A 270 7.05 -12.38 -2.02
CA SER A 270 5.99 -12.74 -2.98
C SER A 270 6.39 -12.53 -4.44
N SER A 271 7.40 -11.70 -4.70
CA SER A 271 7.85 -11.42 -6.07
C SER A 271 9.31 -10.95 -6.12
N GLY A 272 9.86 -10.88 -7.34
CA GLY A 272 11.25 -10.52 -7.61
C GLY A 272 12.24 -11.66 -7.38
N PRO A 273 13.53 -11.48 -7.74
CA PRO A 273 14.54 -12.51 -7.58
C PRO A 273 14.86 -12.80 -6.11
N THR A 274 15.20 -14.05 -5.79
CA THR A 274 15.63 -14.45 -4.43
C THR A 274 17.15 -14.39 -4.25
N THR A 275 17.90 -14.31 -5.35
CA THR A 275 19.36 -14.18 -5.41
C THR A 275 19.76 -12.89 -6.12
N PHE A 276 20.97 -12.41 -5.88
CA PHE A 276 21.60 -11.33 -6.65
C PHE A 276 22.35 -11.94 -7.83
N ALA A 277 22.25 -11.28 -8.99
CA ALA A 277 22.91 -11.69 -10.23
C ALA A 277 24.38 -11.29 -10.26
#